data_AF-A0AAV6YNK1-F1
#
_entry.id   AF-A0AAV6YNK1-F1
#
_cell.length_a   1.000
_cell.length_b   1.000
_cell.length_c   1.000
_cell.angle_alpha   90.00
_cell.angle_beta   90.00
_cell.angle_gamma   90.00
#
_symmetry.space_group_name_H-M   'P 1'
#
loop_
_entity.id
_entity.type
_entity.pdbx_description
1 polymer ?
#
loop_
_entity_poly.entity_id
_entity_poly.type
_entity_poly.pdbx_seq_one_letter_code
_entity_poly.pdbx_strand_id
1 'polypeptide(L)'
;VDYVDSLGRSRRCMKKDLPDLLKMDKNLQGKKPVTQEKTLLSEDMRREMQRQQWEQEEEEAMKRPIGPMHYEDIRNNEARELGVGYFSFARDEQARRKQMDTLNMLRDQTEDQRVKREKLKAKRKAALDARLAKLRQKKNKHVKGEGAELEAAQDEEEENEVIGPEPAVPVQHDKKVEVVVQERRDTKPGAPHVREWDRGKEFTFGRWSKVCDNLRNERDPEFAPPSFY
;
A
#
# COMPACT_ATOMS: atom_id res chain seq x y z
N VAL A 1 -20.27 10.18 -33.55
CA VAL A 1 -20.72 11.58 -33.71
C VAL A 1 -19.51 12.46 -33.50
N ASP A 2 -19.23 13.31 -34.48
CA ASP A 2 -18.11 14.22 -34.41
C ASP A 2 -18.59 15.53 -33.78
N TYR A 3 -17.85 16.04 -32.79
CA TYR A 3 -18.13 17.29 -32.10
C TYR A 3 -16.83 18.07 -31.89
N VAL A 4 -16.94 19.38 -31.63
CA VAL A 4 -15.80 20.24 -31.34
C VAL A 4 -15.82 20.59 -29.86
N ASP A 5 -14.70 20.30 -29.18
CA ASP A 5 -14.46 20.60 -27.76
C ASP A 5 -14.27 22.11 -27.53
N SER A 6 -14.37 22.61 -26.29
CA SER A 6 -14.13 24.04 -25.96
C SER A 6 -12.74 24.54 -26.36
N LEU A 7 -11.80 23.62 -26.51
CA LEU A 7 -10.42 23.88 -26.93
C LEU A 7 -10.24 23.85 -28.46
N GLY A 8 -11.33 23.80 -29.24
CA GLY A 8 -11.30 23.83 -30.71
C GLY A 8 -10.80 22.54 -31.36
N ARG A 9 -10.71 21.44 -30.59
CA ARG A 9 -10.27 20.13 -31.09
C ARG A 9 -11.47 19.31 -31.58
N SER A 10 -11.36 18.73 -32.76
CA SER A 10 -12.34 17.74 -33.26
C SER A 10 -12.21 16.44 -32.47
N ARG A 11 -13.34 15.95 -31.95
CA ARG A 11 -13.43 14.70 -31.19
C ARG A 11 -14.59 13.85 -31.71
N ARG A 12 -14.43 12.53 -31.65
CA ARG A 12 -15.46 11.55 -32.02
C ARG A 12 -15.92 10.79 -30.79
N CYS A 13 -17.22 10.78 -30.52
CA CYS A 13 -17.83 10.03 -29.42
C CYS A 13 -19.10 9.31 -29.87
N MET A 14 -19.61 8.41 -29.03
CA MET A 14 -20.94 7.82 -29.25
C MET A 14 -22.03 8.87 -28.99
N LYS A 15 -23.19 8.70 -29.64
CA LYS A 15 -24.33 9.62 -29.49
C LYS A 15 -24.85 9.68 -28.04
N LYS A 16 -24.76 8.57 -27.32
CA LYS A 16 -25.14 8.45 -25.90
C LYS A 16 -24.22 9.25 -24.96
N ASP A 17 -22.94 9.35 -25.29
CA ASP A 17 -21.93 9.99 -24.44
C ASP A 17 -21.78 11.50 -24.75
N LEU A 18 -22.24 11.93 -25.92
CA LEU A 18 -22.25 13.34 -26.36
C LEU A 18 -22.82 14.33 -25.32
N PRO A 19 -24.02 14.12 -24.72
CA PRO A 19 -24.55 15.06 -23.73
C PRO A 19 -23.66 15.21 -22.49
N ASP A 20 -23.06 14.11 -22.02
CA ASP A 20 -22.17 14.13 -20.85
C ASP A 20 -20.85 14.81 -21.18
N LEU A 21 -20.28 14.56 -22.36
CA LEU A 21 -19.05 15.21 -22.83
C LEU A 21 -19.25 16.72 -23.00
N LEU A 22 -20.39 17.16 -23.55
CA LEU A 22 -20.74 18.57 -23.64
C LEU A 22 -20.96 19.22 -22.27
N LYS A 23 -21.48 18.47 -21.29
CA LYS A 23 -21.64 18.93 -19.91
C LYS A 23 -20.29 19.09 -19.21
N MET A 24 -19.39 18.14 -19.38
CA MET A 24 -18.01 18.23 -18.88
C MET A 24 -17.30 19.45 -19.49
N ASP A 25 -17.44 19.64 -20.80
CA ASP A 25 -16.80 20.75 -21.51
C ASP A 25 -17.27 22.13 -21.02
N LYS A 26 -18.58 22.29 -20.77
CA LYS A 26 -19.12 23.50 -20.13
C LYS A 26 -18.54 23.74 -18.73
N ASN A 27 -18.33 22.68 -17.95
CA ASN A 27 -17.74 22.79 -16.62
C ASN A 27 -16.25 23.16 -16.66
N LEU A 28 -15.51 22.77 -17.70
CA LEU A 28 -14.13 23.23 -17.91
C LEU A 28 -14.09 24.73 -18.25
N GLN A 29 -15.01 25.23 -19.07
CA GLN A 29 -15.10 26.66 -19.38
C GLN A 29 -15.39 27.52 -18.14
N GLY A 30 -16.21 27.02 -17.21
CA GLY A 30 -16.55 27.71 -15.96
C GLY A 30 -15.42 27.76 -14.91
N LYS A 31 -14.33 27.01 -15.11
CA LYS A 31 -13.14 26.99 -14.25
C LYS A 31 -11.91 27.55 -14.96
N LYS A 32 -12.06 28.56 -15.82
CA LYS A 32 -10.94 29.47 -15.99
C LYS A 32 -10.71 30.10 -14.61
N PRO A 33 -9.55 29.93 -13.96
CA PRO A 33 -9.23 30.85 -12.89
C PRO A 33 -9.37 32.21 -13.54
N VAL A 34 -10.35 32.98 -13.08
CA VAL A 34 -10.28 34.42 -13.20
C VAL A 34 -8.98 34.73 -12.47
N THR A 35 -7.86 34.74 -13.19
CA THR A 35 -6.70 35.47 -12.76
C THR A 35 -7.29 36.83 -12.46
N GLN A 36 -7.37 37.11 -11.16
CA GLN A 36 -7.90 38.35 -10.63
C GLN A 36 -6.90 39.43 -11.04
N GLU A 37 -6.86 39.78 -12.32
CA GLU A 37 -6.07 40.89 -12.86
C GLU A 37 -6.76 42.23 -12.58
N LYS A 38 -7.46 42.31 -11.46
CA LYS A 38 -7.88 43.55 -10.81
C LYS A 38 -7.57 43.49 -9.32
N THR A 39 -6.35 43.08 -8.97
CA THR A 39 -5.72 43.56 -7.74
C THR A 39 -5.24 44.98 -8.02
N LEU A 40 -5.76 45.95 -7.27
CA LEU A 40 -5.53 47.40 -7.35
C LEU A 40 -4.07 47.83 -7.04
N LEU A 41 -3.09 47.00 -7.38
CA LEU A 41 -1.66 47.22 -7.13
C LEU A 41 -0.98 47.52 -8.46
N SER A 42 -0.18 48.59 -8.49
CA SER A 42 0.72 48.87 -9.63
C SER A 42 1.68 47.70 -9.85
N GLU A 43 2.15 47.51 -11.09
CA GLU A 43 3.18 46.50 -11.39
C GLU A 43 4.41 46.65 -10.48
N ASP A 44 4.80 47.88 -10.17
CA ASP A 44 5.93 48.19 -9.30
C ASP A 44 5.70 47.71 -7.85
N MET A 45 4.48 47.84 -7.33
CA MET A 45 4.12 47.36 -5.98
C MET A 45 4.13 45.82 -5.91
N ARG A 46 3.77 45.13 -6.98
CA ARG A 46 3.85 43.65 -7.03
C ARG A 46 5.30 43.18 -7.05
N ARG A 47 6.13 43.86 -7.85
CA ARG A 47 7.57 43.56 -7.96
C ARG A 47 8.28 43.84 -6.63
N GLU A 48 7.89 44.90 -5.94
CA GLU A 48 8.41 45.25 -4.61
C GLU A 48 7.96 44.25 -3.52
N MET A 49 6.71 43.78 -3.54
CA MET A 49 6.30 42.71 -2.62
C MET A 49 7.07 41.41 -2.84
N GLN A 50 7.36 41.03 -4.09
CA GLN A 50 8.18 39.85 -4.38
C GLN A 50 9.62 40.03 -3.87
N ARG A 51 10.18 41.24 -4.00
CA ARG A 51 11.50 41.57 -3.45
C ARG A 51 11.52 41.45 -1.93
N GLN A 52 10.54 42.03 -1.25
CA GLN A 52 10.45 41.96 0.21
C GLN A 52 10.30 40.52 0.72
N GLN A 53 9.53 39.69 0.01
CA GLN A 53 9.43 38.26 0.33
C GLN A 53 10.78 37.55 0.18
N TRP A 54 11.54 37.87 -0.86
CA TRP A 54 12.87 37.30 -1.06
C TRP A 54 13.86 37.78 0.01
N GLU A 55 13.87 39.08 0.34
CA GLU A 55 14.72 39.62 1.42
C GLU A 55 14.39 38.99 2.78
N GLN A 56 13.11 38.76 3.07
CA GLN A 56 12.68 38.06 4.28
C GLN A 56 13.13 36.60 4.28
N GLU A 57 13.02 35.90 3.15
CA GLU A 57 13.46 34.50 3.02
C GLU A 57 14.99 34.36 3.16
N GLU A 58 15.76 35.29 2.59
CA GLU A 58 17.22 35.35 2.75
C GLU A 58 17.61 35.66 4.20
N GLU A 59 16.95 36.62 4.86
CA GLU A 59 17.19 36.89 6.28
C GLU A 59 16.86 35.68 7.16
N GLU A 60 15.77 34.98 6.87
CA GLU A 60 15.41 33.76 7.58
C GLU A 60 16.41 32.64 7.32
N ALA A 61 16.91 32.49 6.09
CA ALA A 61 17.94 31.53 5.75
C ALA A 61 19.26 31.82 6.49
N MET A 62 19.64 33.10 6.61
CA MET A 62 20.83 33.52 7.34
C MET A 62 20.69 33.40 8.87
N LYS A 63 19.47 33.56 9.40
CA LYS A 63 19.16 33.35 10.83
C LYS A 63 19.14 31.88 11.22
N ARG A 64 18.91 30.97 10.27
CA ARG A 64 18.92 29.51 10.55
C ARG A 64 20.34 29.07 10.90
N PRO A 65 20.54 28.35 12.03
CA PRO A 65 21.85 27.84 12.38
C PRO A 65 22.33 26.88 11.29
N ILE A 66 23.59 27.04 10.88
CA ILE A 66 24.21 26.16 9.89
C ILE A 66 24.36 24.78 10.50
N GLY A 67 23.47 23.87 10.11
CA GLY A 67 23.40 22.49 10.58
C GLY A 67 23.15 21.51 9.44
N PRO A 68 22.95 20.21 9.75
CA PRO A 68 22.60 19.22 8.75
C PRO A 68 21.25 19.58 8.11
N MET A 69 21.28 20.05 6.86
CA MET A 69 20.09 20.44 6.11
C MET A 69 19.22 19.22 5.81
N HIS A 70 17.91 19.33 6.06
CA HIS A 70 16.96 18.29 5.69
C HIS A 70 16.28 18.61 4.35
N TYR A 71 15.78 17.57 3.67
CA TYR A 71 15.18 17.72 2.35
C TYR A 71 13.98 18.68 2.33
N GLU A 72 13.14 18.62 3.36
CA GLU A 72 11.96 19.50 3.50
C GLU A 72 12.30 20.99 3.65
N ASP A 73 13.56 21.31 3.99
CA ASP A 73 14.03 22.69 4.13
C ASP A 73 14.34 23.32 2.75
N ILE A 74 14.61 22.50 1.73
CA ILE A 74 14.97 22.92 0.36
C ILE A 74 13.82 22.63 -0.64
N ARG A 75 12.79 21.88 -0.21
CA ARG A 75 11.68 21.40 -1.04
C ARG A 75 10.86 22.48 -1.74
N ASN A 76 10.81 23.72 -1.23
CA ASN A 76 9.96 24.78 -1.78
C ASN A 76 10.15 25.02 -3.29
N ASN A 77 11.32 24.67 -3.84
CA ASN A 77 11.64 24.82 -5.26
C ASN A 77 11.72 23.48 -6.02
N GLU A 78 11.17 22.40 -5.46
CA GLU A 78 11.17 21.09 -6.10
C GLU A 78 10.07 20.99 -7.16
N ALA A 79 10.47 20.87 -8.42
CA ALA A 79 9.56 20.68 -9.56
C ALA A 79 8.99 19.24 -9.67
N ARG A 80 9.48 18.30 -8.85
CA ARG A 80 9.11 16.88 -8.89
C ARG A 80 7.99 16.58 -7.90
N GLU A 81 7.07 15.72 -8.32
CA GLU A 81 6.06 15.15 -7.45
C GLU A 81 6.64 13.97 -6.66
N LEU A 82 6.43 14.00 -5.35
CA LEU A 82 6.86 12.93 -4.45
C LEU A 82 5.79 11.83 -4.42
N GLY A 83 6.23 10.56 -4.55
CA GLY A 83 5.32 9.42 -4.60
C GLY A 83 4.71 9.05 -3.24
N VAL A 84 3.84 8.04 -3.25
CA VAL A 84 3.06 7.56 -2.07
C VAL A 84 3.96 7.09 -0.91
N GLY A 85 5.21 6.71 -1.18
CA GLY A 85 6.17 6.31 -0.15
C GLY A 85 6.86 7.46 0.59
N TYR A 86 6.60 8.71 0.20
CA TYR A 86 7.20 9.88 0.82
C TYR A 86 6.46 10.28 2.10
N PHE A 87 7.19 10.47 3.19
CA PHE A 87 6.67 11.00 4.44
C PHE A 87 7.21 12.41 4.65
N SER A 88 6.30 13.40 4.72
CA SER A 88 6.69 14.79 4.91
C SER A 88 6.95 15.08 6.38
N PHE A 89 8.19 15.40 6.72
CA PHE A 89 8.58 15.78 8.07
C PHE A 89 8.39 17.27 8.33
N ALA A 90 8.29 17.64 9.61
CA ALA A 90 8.32 19.04 10.00
C ALA A 90 9.67 19.69 9.64
N ARG A 91 9.64 21.00 9.33
CA ARG A 91 10.86 21.81 9.14
C ARG A 91 11.59 22.05 10.46
N ASP A 92 10.84 22.18 11.54
CA ASP A 92 11.41 22.31 12.88
C ASP A 92 12.16 21.03 13.28
N GLU A 93 13.44 21.17 13.63
CA GLU A 93 14.33 20.06 13.92
C GLU A 93 13.85 19.22 15.11
N GLN A 94 13.30 19.86 16.14
CA GLN A 94 12.81 19.14 17.32
C GLN A 94 11.56 18.32 17.01
N ALA A 95 10.61 18.91 16.27
CA ALA A 95 9.41 18.21 15.83
C ALA A 95 9.76 17.06 14.88
N ARG A 96 10.66 17.29 13.93
CA ARG A 96 11.17 16.27 13.00
C ARG A 96 11.83 15.11 13.72
N ARG A 97 12.68 15.39 14.71
CA ARG A 97 13.36 14.33 15.49
C ARG A 97 12.35 13.44 16.20
N LYS A 98 11.32 14.04 16.83
CA LYS A 98 10.23 13.27 17.46
C LYS A 98 9.46 12.41 16.43
N GLN A 99 9.18 12.95 15.25
CA GLN A 99 8.53 12.19 14.16
C GLN A 99 9.41 11.04 13.63
N MET A 100 10.73 11.24 13.59
CA MET A 100 11.66 10.20 13.17
C MET A 100 11.79 9.10 14.23
N ASP A 101 11.85 9.49 15.51
CA ASP A 101 11.90 8.56 16.63
C ASP A 101 10.62 7.70 16.70
N THR A 102 9.45 8.29 16.45
CA THR A 102 8.19 7.53 16.39
C THR A 102 8.15 6.58 15.21
N LEU A 103 8.65 6.99 14.03
CA LEU A 103 8.72 6.13 12.85
C LEU A 103 9.69 4.95 13.06
N ASN A 104 10.86 5.19 13.65
CA ASN A 104 11.82 4.15 14.00
C ASN A 104 11.22 3.15 15.00
N MET A 105 10.52 3.65 16.02
CA MET A 105 9.82 2.79 16.98
C MET A 105 8.76 1.89 16.30
N LEU A 106 7.99 2.42 15.35
CA LEU A 106 7.01 1.63 14.58
C LEU A 106 7.69 0.57 13.69
N ARG A 107 8.84 0.92 13.11
CA ARG A 107 9.65 0.01 12.31
C ARG A 107 10.15 -1.15 13.17
N ASP A 108 10.74 -0.87 14.33
CA ASP A 108 11.28 -1.88 15.23
C ASP A 108 10.19 -2.84 15.70
N GLN A 109 9.01 -2.31 16.06
CA GLN A 109 7.84 -3.12 16.39
C GLN A 109 7.44 -4.06 15.25
N THR A 110 7.49 -3.59 14.00
CA THR A 110 7.15 -4.38 12.81
C THR A 110 8.21 -5.45 12.54
N GLU A 111 9.49 -5.13 12.69
CA GLU A 111 10.61 -6.06 12.55
C GLU A 111 10.52 -7.17 13.62
N ASP A 112 10.24 -6.82 14.88
CA ASP A 112 10.02 -7.77 15.96
C ASP A 112 8.87 -8.73 15.68
N GLN A 113 7.73 -8.21 15.20
CA GLN A 113 6.59 -9.05 14.82
C GLN A 113 6.94 -9.99 13.66
N ARG A 114 7.71 -9.51 12.68
CA ARG A 114 8.19 -10.33 11.56
C ARG A 114 9.07 -11.47 12.06
N VAL A 115 10.04 -11.17 12.91
CA VAL A 115 10.96 -12.16 13.51
C VAL A 115 10.17 -13.19 14.34
N LYS A 116 9.19 -12.76 15.14
CA LYS A 116 8.32 -13.68 15.90
C LYS A 116 7.54 -14.64 14.99
N ARG A 117 6.95 -14.11 13.91
CA ARG A 117 6.23 -14.93 12.91
C ARG A 117 7.15 -15.91 12.20
N GLU A 118 8.36 -15.47 11.86
CA GLU A 118 9.38 -16.31 11.22
C GLU A 118 9.82 -17.44 12.15
N LYS A 119 10.14 -17.14 13.41
CA LYS A 119 10.48 -18.15 14.44
C LYS A 119 9.36 -19.17 14.61
N LEU A 120 8.10 -18.73 14.68
CA LEU A 120 6.95 -19.62 14.83
C LEU A 120 6.75 -20.49 13.57
N LYS A 121 6.95 -19.92 12.38
CA LYS A 121 6.94 -20.67 11.11
C LYS A 121 8.07 -21.71 11.06
N ALA A 122 9.27 -21.34 11.50
CA ALA A 122 10.42 -22.24 11.57
C ALA A 122 10.18 -23.40 12.55
N LYS A 123 9.63 -23.13 13.75
CA LYS A 123 9.22 -24.16 14.72
C LYS A 123 8.18 -25.12 14.12
N ARG A 124 7.14 -24.60 13.46
CA ARG A 124 6.11 -25.43 12.78
C ARG A 124 6.71 -26.30 11.67
N LYS A 125 7.64 -25.74 10.88
CA LYS A 125 8.34 -26.48 9.83
C LYS A 125 9.22 -27.59 10.42
N ALA A 126 10.01 -27.29 11.45
CA ALA A 126 10.86 -28.27 12.12
C ALA A 126 10.05 -29.43 12.73
N ALA A 127 8.90 -29.14 13.36
CA ALA A 127 8.01 -30.17 13.90
C ALA A 127 7.43 -31.08 12.79
N LEU A 128 7.04 -30.50 11.65
CA LEU A 128 6.58 -31.26 10.49
C LEU A 128 7.71 -32.13 9.92
N ASP A 129 8.90 -31.55 9.72
CA ASP A 129 10.07 -32.24 9.19
C ASP A 129 10.50 -33.40 10.12
N ALA A 130 10.47 -33.20 11.44
CA ALA A 130 10.73 -34.26 12.43
C ALA A 130 9.70 -35.40 12.33
N ARG A 131 8.41 -35.07 12.16
CA ARG A 131 7.36 -36.08 11.96
C ARG A 131 7.58 -36.87 10.66
N LEU A 132 7.96 -36.20 9.57
CA LEU A 132 8.29 -36.86 8.30
C LEU A 132 9.54 -37.74 8.43
N ALA A 133 10.55 -37.30 9.18
CA ALA A 133 11.76 -38.09 9.44
C ALA A 133 11.44 -39.38 10.20
N LYS A 134 10.62 -39.32 11.26
CA LYS A 134 10.13 -40.51 11.99
C LYS A 134 9.40 -41.49 11.06
N LEU A 135 8.54 -40.98 10.17
CA LEU A 135 7.85 -41.82 9.17
C LEU A 135 8.81 -42.46 8.16
N ARG A 136 9.81 -41.70 7.68
CA ARG A 136 10.85 -42.23 6.78
C ARG A 136 11.68 -43.32 7.47
N GLN A 137 12.04 -43.13 8.73
CA GLN A 137 12.75 -44.15 9.52
C GLN A 137 11.90 -45.41 9.70
N LYS A 138 10.61 -45.29 10.03
CA LYS A 138 9.70 -46.44 10.11
C LYS A 138 9.58 -47.17 8.78
N LYS A 139 9.43 -46.44 7.67
CA LYS A 139 9.39 -47.02 6.31
C LYS A 139 10.70 -47.74 5.96
N ASN A 140 11.84 -47.13 6.25
CA ASN A 140 13.15 -47.72 5.96
C ASN A 140 13.45 -48.95 6.83
N LYS A 141 13.03 -48.95 8.11
CA LYS A 141 13.10 -50.13 8.98
C LYS A 141 12.20 -51.25 8.47
N HIS A 142 10.99 -50.93 7.99
CA HIS A 142 10.09 -51.92 7.41
C HIS A 142 10.66 -52.54 6.11
N VAL A 143 11.35 -51.76 5.27
CA VAL A 143 11.99 -52.27 4.04
C VAL A 143 13.31 -53.02 4.32
N LYS A 144 14.04 -52.66 5.39
CA LYS A 144 15.31 -53.32 5.77
C LYS A 144 15.15 -54.46 6.78
N GLY A 145 13.96 -54.66 7.35
CA GLY A 145 13.75 -55.42 8.58
C GLY A 145 12.70 -56.53 8.47
N GLU A 146 12.73 -57.34 7.42
CA GLU A 146 12.26 -58.73 7.47
C GLU A 146 13.40 -59.68 7.94
N GLY A 147 14.38 -59.19 8.71
CA GLY A 147 15.52 -60.01 9.15
C GLY A 147 16.33 -59.48 10.35
N ALA A 148 15.70 -58.75 11.28
CA ALA A 148 16.33 -58.43 12.57
C ALA A 148 15.25 -58.23 13.63
N GLU A 149 14.89 -59.34 14.26
CA GLU A 149 13.95 -59.43 15.36
C GLU A 149 14.56 -58.80 16.63
N LEU A 150 13.75 -57.98 17.31
CA LEU A 150 13.76 -57.68 18.74
C LEU A 150 15.12 -57.62 19.45
N GLU A 151 15.64 -56.40 19.71
CA GLU A 151 16.29 -56.02 20.98
C GLU A 151 16.59 -54.51 20.97
N ALA A 152 15.78 -53.76 21.74
CA ALA A 152 16.13 -52.53 22.44
C ALA A 152 14.87 -52.10 23.21
N ALA A 153 14.64 -52.79 24.33
CA ALA A 153 13.83 -52.27 25.41
C ALA A 153 14.53 -51.04 26.01
N GLN A 154 13.72 -50.09 26.49
CA GLN A 154 14.06 -49.09 27.51
C GLN A 154 15.10 -48.05 27.09
N ASP A 155 14.64 -46.85 26.73
CA ASP A 155 14.82 -45.67 27.60
C ASP A 155 14.10 -44.44 27.01
N GLU A 156 13.59 -43.63 27.94
CA GLU A 156 12.95 -42.31 27.77
C GLU A 156 11.45 -42.28 27.49
N GLU A 157 10.70 -42.87 28.42
CA GLU A 157 9.49 -42.24 28.97
C GLU A 157 9.87 -41.15 30.00
N GLU A 158 10.49 -40.05 29.57
CA GLU A 158 10.52 -38.73 30.26
C GLU A 158 10.98 -37.75 29.19
N GLU A 159 10.10 -37.13 28.42
CA GLU A 159 9.68 -35.74 28.68
C GLU A 159 8.23 -35.56 28.22
N ASN A 160 7.29 -35.80 29.13
CA ASN A 160 6.07 -35.01 29.12
C ASN A 160 6.48 -33.60 29.54
N GLU A 161 6.94 -32.77 28.60
CA GLU A 161 6.88 -31.32 28.79
C GLU A 161 5.40 -30.94 28.85
N VAL A 162 4.93 -30.92 30.09
CA VAL A 162 3.83 -30.13 30.61
C VAL A 162 3.66 -28.89 29.74
N ILE A 163 2.61 -28.88 28.90
CA ILE A 163 2.04 -27.66 28.34
C ILE A 163 1.35 -26.94 29.52
N GLY A 164 2.18 -26.47 30.45
CA GLY A 164 1.83 -25.41 31.37
C GLY A 164 2.00 -24.09 30.63
N PRO A 165 1.16 -23.08 30.91
CA PRO A 165 1.35 -21.77 30.32
C PRO A 165 2.75 -21.27 30.69
N GLU A 166 3.54 -20.97 29.66
CA GLU A 166 4.87 -20.36 29.74
C GLU A 166 4.85 -19.21 30.77
N PRO A 167 5.83 -19.13 31.70
CA PRO A 167 5.82 -18.12 32.74
C PRO A 167 5.78 -16.72 32.10
N ALA A 168 4.82 -15.92 32.54
CA ALA A 168 4.63 -14.55 32.12
C ALA A 168 5.94 -13.77 32.30
N VAL A 169 6.68 -13.61 31.22
CA VAL A 169 7.80 -12.68 31.14
C VAL A 169 7.25 -11.32 31.59
N PRO A 170 7.83 -10.66 32.59
CA PRO A 170 7.32 -9.38 33.08
C PRO A 170 7.25 -8.43 31.88
N VAL A 171 6.03 -8.04 31.55
CA VAL A 171 5.75 -7.05 30.51
C VAL A 171 6.33 -5.75 31.05
N GLN A 172 7.58 -5.46 30.68
CA GLN A 172 8.11 -4.12 30.81
C GLN A 172 7.20 -3.25 29.95
N HIS A 173 6.44 -2.39 30.62
CA HIS A 173 5.56 -1.42 30.01
C HIS A 173 6.42 -0.30 29.41
N ASP A 174 7.24 -0.65 28.43
CA ASP A 174 7.87 0.33 27.56
C ASP A 174 6.73 0.96 26.78
N LYS A 175 6.55 2.27 26.96
CA LYS A 175 5.52 3.14 26.38
C LYS A 175 5.17 2.71 24.95
N LYS A 176 4.31 1.71 24.83
CA LYS A 176 3.97 1.07 23.58
C LYS A 176 2.84 1.91 23.06
N VAL A 177 3.12 2.69 22.02
CA VAL A 177 2.06 3.21 21.15
C VAL A 177 1.30 1.96 20.71
N GLU A 178 0.08 1.80 21.23
CA GLU A 178 -0.85 0.78 20.79
C GLU A 178 -1.21 1.10 19.35
N VAL A 179 -0.38 0.62 18.43
CA VAL A 179 -0.84 0.37 17.09
C VAL A 179 -1.83 -0.76 17.26
N VAL A 180 -3.12 -0.40 17.31
CA VAL A 180 -4.21 -1.33 17.02
C VAL A 180 -3.89 -1.88 15.64
N VAL A 181 -3.15 -2.98 15.60
CA VAL A 181 -3.04 -3.81 14.42
C VAL A 181 -4.46 -4.26 14.22
N GLN A 182 -5.18 -3.53 13.36
CA GLN A 182 -6.51 -3.88 12.95
C GLN A 182 -6.34 -5.22 12.26
N GLU A 183 -6.49 -6.30 13.04
CA GLU A 183 -6.65 -7.64 12.52
C GLU A 183 -7.66 -7.49 11.39
N ARG A 184 -7.25 -7.91 10.19
CA ARG A 184 -8.10 -7.80 9.02
C ARG A 184 -9.40 -8.50 9.39
N ARG A 185 -10.45 -7.72 9.66
CA ARG A 185 -11.78 -8.20 10.07
C ARG A 185 -12.41 -9.11 9.01
N ASP A 186 -11.76 -9.24 7.87
CA ASP A 186 -12.20 -9.90 6.65
C ASP A 186 -11.87 -11.39 6.61
N THR A 187 -11.06 -11.91 7.55
CA THR A 187 -10.80 -13.36 7.64
C THR A 187 -11.51 -13.93 8.84
N LYS A 188 -12.80 -14.24 8.68
CA LYS A 188 -13.52 -15.13 9.61
C LYS A 188 -12.79 -16.48 9.65
N PRO A 189 -12.55 -17.07 10.83
CA PRO A 189 -11.96 -18.40 10.91
C PRO A 189 -12.82 -19.41 10.13
N GLY A 190 -12.23 -20.09 9.16
CA GLY A 190 -12.89 -21.08 8.29
C GLY A 190 -13.25 -20.62 6.88
N ALA A 191 -13.15 -19.32 6.54
CA ALA A 191 -13.41 -18.83 5.19
C ALA A 191 -12.10 -18.45 4.47
N PRO A 192 -11.90 -18.85 3.19
CA PRO A 192 -10.76 -18.41 2.41
C PRO A 192 -10.79 -16.89 2.21
N HIS A 193 -9.64 -16.24 2.36
CA HIS A 193 -9.52 -14.79 2.20
C HIS A 193 -9.89 -14.36 0.77
N VAL A 194 -10.98 -13.60 0.63
CA VAL A 194 -11.36 -12.93 -0.62
C VAL A 194 -10.68 -11.56 -0.67
N ARG A 195 -9.91 -11.31 -1.73
CA ARG A 195 -9.22 -10.04 -1.96
C ARG A 195 -10.25 -8.92 -2.16
N GLU A 196 -9.91 -7.69 -1.80
CA GLU A 196 -10.84 -6.54 -1.87
C GLU A 196 -11.38 -6.29 -3.29
N TRP A 197 -10.57 -6.53 -4.33
CA TRP A 197 -10.96 -6.41 -5.74
C TRP A 197 -11.63 -7.67 -6.31
N ASP A 198 -11.69 -8.75 -5.53
CA ASP A 198 -12.51 -9.94 -5.79
C ASP A 198 -13.83 -9.90 -4.99
N ARG A 199 -14.01 -8.93 -4.06
CA ARG A 199 -15.29 -8.71 -3.39
C ARG A 199 -16.33 -8.22 -4.39
N GLY A 200 -17.52 -8.83 -4.36
CA GLY A 200 -18.59 -8.52 -5.32
C GLY A 200 -18.40 -9.15 -6.70
N LYS A 201 -17.27 -9.84 -6.96
CA LYS A 201 -17.19 -10.84 -8.03
C LYS A 201 -17.86 -12.14 -7.56
N GLU A 202 -19.11 -12.04 -7.17
CA GLU A 202 -19.96 -13.22 -7.24
C GLU A 202 -19.99 -13.60 -8.71
N PHE A 203 -19.61 -14.84 -9.01
CA PHE A 203 -19.39 -15.35 -10.36
C PHE A 203 -20.74 -15.34 -11.11
N THR A 204 -21.17 -14.16 -11.55
CA THR A 204 -22.42 -13.90 -12.27
C THR A 204 -22.19 -14.31 -13.72
N PHE A 205 -22.03 -15.62 -13.91
CA PHE A 205 -22.02 -16.28 -15.22
C PHE A 205 -23.22 -15.73 -16.02
N GLY A 206 -22.94 -14.99 -17.10
CA GLY A 206 -23.96 -14.45 -18.01
C GLY A 206 -24.21 -12.94 -17.95
N ARG A 207 -23.89 -12.22 -16.86
CA ARG A 207 -24.02 -10.74 -16.85
C ARG A 207 -22.94 -10.09 -17.71
N TRP A 208 -21.72 -10.63 -17.66
CA TRP A 208 -20.60 -10.18 -18.48
C TRP A 208 -20.86 -10.38 -19.98
N SER A 209 -21.51 -11.47 -20.39
CA SER A 209 -21.85 -11.71 -21.80
C SER A 209 -22.75 -10.61 -22.35
N LYS A 210 -23.82 -10.24 -21.63
CA LYS A 210 -24.74 -9.17 -22.04
C LYS A 210 -24.04 -7.81 -22.14
N VAL A 211 -23.13 -7.53 -21.22
CA VAL A 211 -22.32 -6.29 -21.26
C VAL A 211 -21.37 -6.31 -22.45
N CYS A 212 -20.68 -7.43 -22.71
CA CYS A 212 -19.80 -7.58 -23.87
C CYS A 212 -20.54 -7.43 -25.20
N ASP A 213 -21.73 -8.03 -25.32
CA ASP A 213 -22.51 -7.98 -26.56
C ASP A 213 -23.04 -6.57 -26.83
N ASN A 214 -23.49 -5.86 -25.79
CA ASN A 214 -23.85 -4.45 -25.92
C ASN A 214 -22.65 -3.59 -26.35
N LEU A 215 -21.47 -3.80 -25.76
CA LEU A 215 -20.24 -3.08 -26.15
C LEU A 215 -19.78 -3.42 -27.57
N ARG A 216 -19.97 -4.66 -28.03
CA ARG A 216 -19.65 -5.09 -29.41
C ARG A 216 -20.58 -4.43 -30.42
N ASN A 217 -21.88 -4.40 -30.13
CA ASN A 217 -22.88 -3.78 -31.00
C ASN A 217 -22.71 -2.26 -31.11
N GLU A 218 -22.06 -1.64 -30.13
CA GLU A 218 -21.74 -0.21 -30.15
C GLU A 218 -20.43 0.12 -30.90
N ARG A 219 -19.57 -0.86 -31.21
CA ARG A 219 -18.30 -0.62 -31.92
C ARG A 219 -18.52 -0.36 -33.41
N ASP A 220 -17.61 0.42 -33.97
CA ASP A 220 -17.55 0.66 -35.41
C ASP A 220 -17.33 -0.68 -36.15
N PRO A 221 -18.22 -1.06 -37.11
CA PRO A 221 -18.07 -2.29 -37.86
C PRO A 221 -16.77 -2.35 -38.67
N GLU A 222 -16.19 -1.21 -39.03
CA GLU A 222 -14.89 -1.14 -39.73
C GLU A 222 -13.73 -1.68 -38.86
N PHE A 223 -13.88 -1.64 -37.54
CA PHE A 223 -12.90 -2.13 -36.55
C PHE A 223 -13.39 -3.37 -35.78
N ALA A 224 -14.46 -4.01 -36.27
CA ALA A 224 -14.92 -5.29 -35.74
C ALA A 224 -14.07 -6.43 -36.33
N PRO A 225 -13.70 -7.44 -35.52
CA PRO A 225 -13.07 -8.63 -36.08
C PRO A 225 -14.02 -9.28 -37.11
N PRO A 226 -13.49 -9.95 -38.15
CA PRO A 226 -14.30 -10.70 -39.10
C PRO A 226 -15.27 -11.64 -38.39
N SER A 227 -16.51 -11.72 -38.88
CA SER A 227 -17.55 -12.60 -38.30
C SER A 227 -17.21 -14.09 -38.43
N PHE A 228 -16.31 -14.43 -39.35
CA PHE A 228 -15.74 -15.75 -39.55
C PHE A 228 -14.25 -15.60 -39.84
N TYR A 229 -13.42 -16.43 -39.19
CA TYR A 229 -11.97 -16.52 -39.44
C TYR A 229 -11.67 -17.59 -40.48
#